data_AF-A0A081C035-F1
#
_entry.id   AF-A0A081C035-F1
#
_cell.length_a   1.000
_cell.length_b   1.000
_cell.length_c   1.000
_cell.angle_alpha   90.00
_cell.angle_beta   90.00
_cell.angle_gamma   90.00
#
_symmetry.space_group_name_H-M   'P 1'
#
loop_
_entity.id
_entity.type
_entity.pdbx_description
1 polymer ?
#
loop_
_entity_poly.entity_id
_entity_poly.type
_entity_poly.pdbx_seq_one_letter_code
_entity_poly.pdbx_strand_id
1 'polypeptide(L)'
;MPNQLMYTILIVDDNAQNLFALRSLLESSLNANVLEAMSGLAALEKVSQYKIDLILLDIQMPDINGFEVAKLIRNRKRYCNIPIIFLTGIYKTDEFKQRGLEGGGIDYLTKPVDDTILINRVRAYLRVIEDERNLNLQLEESNRKLQEEVEERKRIEELLRQREEQLELFFSESLDGCFFMMLDTPVKWDDTTDKEQVLEYVFSHQRITKANEAMLYQYDIPLSQFLGMTPQDFFAHDVEYGKSFWRQLFDQGRLYIESDQCKRDGTHIWIEGNYICLYDEQGRITGHFGIQRDITGRKQAETALKSLNEELEQRVEERTAELQRTNLALQESLETLRRAQEQLIQSEKMAALGALVAGVSHEISTPIGVGVTAASNLQEKTRELQIRYDENSMTRSDLEKYLHIAVESAELILKNLQRAAEQMHGFKQVAVDQTSGEKRAFNLKTYIEEVLRSLHPKLKRTKHTVSVEGPEDIECHSYPGAFSQIITNFVMNSLIHGFEHQEQGQIVIEIRRENGNILLRYSDNGRGMPEEERSRIFEPFYTTKREQGGSGLGLNIIHNLVSHQLNGSIECQSEPGKGTTFIIQLPNSCQEGV
;
A
#
# COMPACT_ATOMS: atom_id res chain seq x y z
N MET A 1 -73.71 0.30 39.38
CA MET A 1 -75.09 0.82 39.41
C MET A 1 -75.11 2.07 38.57
N PRO A 2 -75.79 2.10 37.42
CA PRO A 2 -75.87 3.32 36.64
C PRO A 2 -76.56 4.37 37.52
N ASN A 3 -75.95 5.55 37.57
CA ASN A 3 -76.47 6.73 38.28
C ASN A 3 -77.84 7.03 37.65
N GLN A 4 -78.92 6.47 38.20
CA GLN A 4 -80.26 6.61 37.65
C GLN A 4 -80.62 8.09 37.73
N LEU A 5 -80.47 8.79 36.60
CA LEU A 5 -80.90 10.17 36.44
C LEU A 5 -82.36 10.25 36.86
N MET A 6 -82.61 10.94 37.98
CA MET A 6 -83.95 11.15 38.50
C MET A 6 -84.73 11.96 37.46
N TYR A 7 -85.77 11.37 36.89
CA TYR A 7 -86.58 12.03 35.86
C TYR A 7 -87.26 13.26 36.45
N THR A 8 -87.34 14.36 35.72
CA THR A 8 -88.05 15.56 36.19
C THR A 8 -89.42 15.66 35.52
N ILE A 9 -90.49 15.48 36.30
CA ILE A 9 -91.88 15.56 35.83
C ILE A 9 -92.51 16.85 36.33
N LEU A 10 -93.09 17.65 35.44
CA LEU A 10 -93.83 18.85 35.82
C LEU A 10 -95.33 18.54 35.86
N ILE A 11 -95.96 18.75 37.02
CA ILE A 11 -97.41 18.68 37.16
C ILE A 11 -97.99 20.08 37.25
N VAL A 12 -99.05 20.33 36.48
CA VAL A 12 -99.68 21.65 36.35
C VAL A 12 -101.19 21.51 36.54
N ASP A 13 -101.73 22.16 37.56
CA ASP A 13 -103.15 22.14 37.94
C ASP A 13 -103.43 23.38 38.81
N ASP A 14 -104.57 24.03 38.64
CA ASP A 14 -104.94 25.23 39.39
C ASP A 14 -105.38 24.92 40.83
N ASN A 15 -105.64 23.64 41.13
CA ASN A 15 -106.05 23.17 42.45
C ASN A 15 -104.89 22.48 43.21
N ALA A 16 -104.51 23.06 44.35
CA ALA A 16 -103.46 22.54 45.21
C ALA A 16 -103.71 21.10 45.72
N GLN A 17 -104.97 20.69 45.89
CA GLN A 17 -105.30 19.32 46.32
C GLN A 17 -104.98 18.29 45.23
N ASN A 18 -105.22 18.64 43.96
CA ASN A 18 -104.90 17.79 42.81
C ASN A 18 -103.38 17.65 42.65
N LEU A 19 -102.64 18.76 42.76
CA LEU A 19 -101.18 18.75 42.73
C LEU A 19 -100.58 17.85 43.81
N PHE A 20 -101.06 17.98 45.05
CA PHE A 20 -100.60 17.16 46.17
C PHE A 20 -100.86 15.66 45.94
N ALA A 21 -102.05 15.30 45.43
CA ALA A 21 -102.40 13.92 45.12
C ALA A 21 -101.53 13.35 43.99
N LEU A 22 -101.38 14.07 42.88
CA LEU A 22 -100.55 13.67 41.75
C LEU A 22 -99.07 13.53 42.14
N ARG A 23 -98.54 14.48 42.91
CA ARG A 23 -97.16 14.42 43.42
C ARG A 23 -96.95 13.20 44.29
N SER A 24 -97.81 12.99 45.29
CA SER A 24 -97.70 11.87 46.22
C SER A 24 -97.74 10.53 45.48
N LEU A 25 -98.61 10.41 44.47
CA LEU A 25 -98.70 9.21 43.64
C LEU A 25 -97.45 9.00 42.79
N LEU A 26 -96.96 10.04 42.10
CA LEU A 26 -95.79 9.95 41.23
C LEU A 26 -94.51 9.68 42.03
N GLU A 27 -94.27 10.38 43.13
CA GLU A 27 -93.07 10.21 43.97
C GLU A 27 -93.05 8.84 44.68
N SER A 28 -94.21 8.30 45.06
CA SER A 28 -94.29 6.97 45.68
C SER A 28 -94.13 5.81 44.69
N SER A 29 -94.53 6.02 43.43
CA SER A 29 -94.58 4.96 42.41
C SER A 29 -93.44 5.01 41.39
N LEU A 30 -92.72 6.14 41.30
CA LEU A 30 -91.66 6.39 40.31
C LEU A 30 -90.46 7.09 40.96
N ASN A 31 -89.25 6.80 40.48
CA ASN A 31 -88.04 7.53 40.85
C ASN A 31 -87.92 8.82 40.03
N ALA A 32 -88.80 9.79 40.32
CA ALA A 32 -88.89 11.05 39.61
C ALA A 32 -88.97 12.24 40.58
N ASN A 33 -88.29 13.32 40.21
CA ASN A 33 -88.39 14.64 40.83
C ASN A 33 -89.63 15.34 40.27
N VAL A 34 -90.64 15.57 41.11
CA VAL A 34 -91.89 16.19 40.69
C VAL A 34 -91.85 17.69 40.97
N LEU A 35 -91.98 18.50 39.91
CA LEU A 35 -92.13 19.95 39.98
C LEU A 35 -93.60 20.31 39.89
N GLU A 36 -94.04 21.28 40.68
CA GLU A 36 -95.42 21.77 40.71
C GLU A 36 -95.55 23.15 40.08
N ALA A 37 -96.65 23.39 39.37
CA ALA A 37 -97.06 24.71 38.93
C ALA A 37 -98.58 24.89 39.10
N MET A 38 -98.99 25.97 39.78
CA MET A 38 -100.40 26.26 40.04
C MET A 38 -101.10 27.05 38.92
N SER A 39 -100.39 27.35 37.83
CA SER A 39 -100.92 28.17 36.74
C SER A 39 -100.13 27.93 35.44
N GLY A 40 -100.74 28.27 34.30
CA GLY A 40 -100.09 28.10 33.00
C GLY A 40 -98.81 28.93 32.85
N LEU A 41 -98.80 30.15 33.41
CA LEU A 41 -97.60 31.01 33.43
C LEU A 41 -96.48 30.42 34.30
N ALA A 42 -96.82 29.92 35.50
CA ALA A 42 -95.85 29.27 36.38
C ALA A 42 -95.23 28.02 35.72
N ALA A 43 -96.03 27.26 34.96
CA ALA A 43 -95.55 26.11 34.19
C ALA A 43 -94.51 26.51 33.13
N LEU A 44 -94.77 27.57 32.37
CA LEU A 44 -93.83 28.09 31.36
C LEU A 44 -92.53 28.59 31.97
N GLU A 45 -92.59 29.23 33.14
CA GLU A 45 -91.41 29.63 33.90
C GLU A 45 -90.57 28.40 34.28
N LYS A 46 -91.20 27.36 34.84
CA LYS A 46 -90.51 26.12 35.21
C LYS A 46 -89.89 25.41 34.02
N VAL A 47 -90.59 25.31 32.88
CA VAL A 47 -90.04 24.73 31.63
C VAL A 47 -88.80 25.50 31.14
N SER A 48 -88.74 26.80 31.40
CA SER A 48 -87.57 27.60 31.00
C SER A 48 -86.35 27.41 31.92
N GLN A 49 -86.60 27.19 33.22
CA GLN A 49 -85.57 27.11 34.26
C GLN A 49 -85.00 25.70 34.45
N TYR A 50 -85.84 24.67 34.28
CA TYR A 50 -85.49 23.27 34.56
C TYR A 50 -85.52 22.43 33.29
N LYS A 51 -84.72 21.36 33.26
CA LYS A 51 -84.82 20.32 32.23
C LYS A 51 -85.97 19.39 32.62
N ILE A 52 -87.06 19.41 31.85
CA ILE A 52 -88.28 18.65 32.15
C ILE A 52 -88.40 17.51 31.16
N ASP A 53 -88.60 16.31 31.69
CA ASP A 53 -88.68 15.07 30.91
C ASP A 53 -90.13 14.76 30.50
N LEU A 54 -91.12 15.16 31.30
CA LEU A 54 -92.54 14.94 31.03
C LEU A 54 -93.38 16.01 31.72
N ILE A 55 -94.49 16.43 31.11
CA ILE A 55 -95.44 17.38 31.69
C ILE A 55 -96.82 16.74 31.81
N LEU A 56 -97.41 16.75 33.00
CA LEU A 56 -98.84 16.51 33.21
C LEU A 56 -99.54 17.86 33.32
N LEU A 57 -100.48 18.14 32.42
CA LEU A 57 -101.04 19.49 32.26
C LEU A 57 -102.56 19.47 32.33
N ASP A 58 -103.13 20.16 33.30
CA ASP A 58 -104.57 20.38 33.34
C ASP A 58 -105.02 21.28 32.20
N ILE A 59 -106.17 20.96 31.60
CA ILE A 59 -106.73 21.72 30.48
C ILE A 59 -107.48 22.95 30.99
N GLN A 60 -108.22 22.82 32.09
CA GLN A 60 -109.11 23.87 32.61
C GLN A 60 -108.40 24.67 33.71
N MET A 61 -107.72 25.75 33.32
CA MET A 61 -107.10 26.69 34.26
C MET A 61 -107.63 28.11 34.01
N PRO A 62 -107.75 28.95 35.06
CA PRO A 62 -108.42 30.26 34.98
C PRO A 62 -107.61 31.35 34.26
N ASP A 63 -106.28 31.20 34.17
CA ASP A 63 -105.38 32.18 33.56
C ASP A 63 -105.12 31.91 32.06
N ILE A 64 -104.41 30.83 31.76
CA ILE A 64 -104.10 30.37 30.41
C ILE A 64 -104.51 28.91 30.36
N ASN A 65 -105.36 28.52 29.40
CA ASN A 65 -105.80 27.14 29.31
C ASN A 65 -104.62 26.20 28.95
N GLY A 66 -104.73 24.92 29.32
CA GLY A 66 -103.65 23.95 29.09
C GLY A 66 -103.24 23.81 27.62
N PHE A 67 -104.17 23.97 26.67
CA PHE A 67 -103.85 23.91 25.24
C PHE A 67 -102.94 25.07 24.79
N GLU A 68 -103.18 26.28 25.30
CA GLU A 68 -102.35 27.45 25.03
C GLU A 68 -100.96 27.30 25.62
N VAL A 69 -100.85 26.76 26.84
CA VAL A 69 -99.56 26.43 27.48
C VAL A 69 -98.78 25.43 26.62
N ALA A 70 -99.41 24.34 26.19
CA ALA A 70 -98.77 23.34 25.34
C ALA A 70 -98.30 23.93 24.00
N LYS A 71 -99.13 24.76 23.35
CA LYS A 71 -98.76 25.46 22.11
C LYS A 71 -97.55 26.38 22.31
N LEU A 72 -97.49 27.10 23.43
CA LEU A 72 -96.36 27.97 23.78
C LEU A 72 -95.07 27.16 24.01
N ILE A 73 -95.15 25.98 24.62
CA ILE A 73 -94.01 25.06 24.78
C ILE A 73 -93.54 24.53 23.42
N ARG A 74 -94.46 24.09 22.56
CA ARG A 74 -94.15 23.56 21.22
C ARG A 74 -93.50 24.57 20.29
N ASN A 75 -93.87 25.85 20.39
CA ASN A 75 -93.28 26.91 19.57
C ASN A 75 -91.82 27.26 19.92
N ARG A 76 -91.26 26.70 21.00
CA ARG A 76 -89.86 26.92 21.38
C ARG A 76 -89.01 25.70 21.05
N LYS A 77 -88.07 25.83 20.09
CA LYS A 77 -87.15 24.76 19.64
C LYS A 77 -86.46 23.99 20.78
N ARG A 78 -86.20 24.63 21.92
CA ARG A 78 -85.49 24.02 23.05
C ARG A 78 -86.34 23.00 23.83
N TYR A 79 -87.66 23.14 23.81
CA TYR A 79 -88.57 22.34 24.64
C TYR A 79 -89.73 21.75 23.82
N CYS A 80 -89.68 21.89 22.48
CA CYS A 80 -90.75 21.47 21.58
C CYS A 80 -90.99 19.96 21.58
N ASN A 81 -90.04 19.15 22.06
CA ASN A 81 -90.15 17.70 22.10
C ASN A 81 -90.52 17.14 23.48
N ILE A 82 -90.72 17.99 24.51
CA ILE A 82 -91.07 17.49 25.85
C ILE A 82 -92.46 16.84 25.79
N PRO A 83 -92.64 15.57 26.16
CA PRO A 83 -93.95 14.94 26.15
C PRO A 83 -94.91 15.63 27.14
N ILE A 84 -96.12 15.96 26.68
CA ILE A 84 -97.20 16.59 27.47
C ILE A 84 -98.41 15.66 27.51
N ILE A 85 -98.81 15.20 28.69
CA ILE A 85 -100.03 14.43 28.93
C ILE A 85 -101.06 15.38 29.53
N PHE A 86 -102.20 15.52 28.87
CA PHE A 86 -103.27 16.38 29.36
C PHE A 86 -104.18 15.69 30.37
N LEU A 87 -104.62 16.41 31.39
CA LEU A 87 -105.64 15.98 32.35
C LEU A 87 -106.96 16.72 32.02
N THR A 88 -108.07 15.99 31.84
CA THR A 88 -109.35 16.55 31.37
C THR A 88 -110.56 16.08 32.18
N GLY A 89 -111.49 16.99 32.52
CA GLY A 89 -112.74 16.66 33.24
C GLY A 89 -113.93 16.24 32.38
N ILE A 90 -113.81 16.21 31.05
CA ILE A 90 -114.96 16.04 30.14
C ILE A 90 -115.05 14.60 29.60
N TYR A 91 -116.20 13.95 29.81
CA TYR A 91 -116.54 12.70 29.15
C TYR A 91 -117.05 12.96 27.72
N LYS A 92 -116.31 12.42 26.75
CA LYS A 92 -116.72 12.03 25.38
C LYS A 92 -117.30 13.12 24.45
N THR A 93 -116.41 13.73 23.66
CA THR A 93 -116.65 14.08 22.24
C THR A 93 -115.33 13.95 21.46
N ASP A 94 -115.36 13.37 20.25
CA ASP A 94 -114.17 13.17 19.41
C ASP A 94 -113.47 14.50 19.00
N GLU A 95 -114.22 15.60 19.07
CA GLU A 95 -113.76 16.96 18.81
C GLU A 95 -112.63 17.43 19.76
N PHE A 96 -112.65 16.99 21.03
CA PHE A 96 -111.62 17.34 22.01
C PHE A 96 -110.35 16.50 21.87
N LYS A 97 -110.46 15.26 21.38
CA LYS A 97 -109.29 14.44 21.04
C LYS A 97 -108.53 15.03 19.86
N GLN A 98 -109.27 15.57 18.87
CA GLN A 98 -108.69 16.21 17.69
C GLN A 98 -108.01 17.54 18.02
N ARG A 99 -108.66 18.43 18.80
CA ARG A 99 -108.06 19.70 19.26
C ARG A 99 -106.80 19.53 20.11
N GLY A 100 -106.71 18.45 20.85
CA GLY A 100 -105.55 18.18 21.67
C GLY A 100 -104.32 17.73 20.86
N LEU A 101 -104.51 16.87 19.87
CA LEU A 101 -103.43 16.46 18.96
C LEU A 101 -102.90 17.66 18.15
N GLU A 102 -103.79 18.59 17.76
CA GLU A 102 -103.42 19.86 17.13
C GLU A 102 -102.79 20.87 18.12
N GLY A 103 -103.10 20.76 19.42
CA GLY A 103 -102.60 21.61 20.51
C GLY A 103 -101.25 21.19 21.10
N GLY A 104 -100.67 20.07 20.63
CA GLY A 104 -99.32 19.65 20.99
C GLY A 104 -99.20 18.67 22.16
N GLY A 105 -100.29 18.07 22.64
CA GLY A 105 -100.25 16.98 23.62
C GLY A 105 -100.01 15.63 22.97
N ILE A 106 -99.27 14.76 23.65
CA ILE A 106 -98.99 13.40 23.20
C ILE A 106 -100.04 12.38 23.70
N ASP A 107 -100.79 12.71 24.76
CA ASP A 107 -101.78 11.81 25.38
C ASP A 107 -102.79 12.57 26.29
N TYR A 108 -103.90 11.93 26.66
CA TYR A 108 -105.01 12.49 27.47
C TYR A 108 -105.52 11.53 28.54
N LEU A 109 -105.67 12.02 29.78
CA LEU A 109 -106.23 11.30 30.92
C LEU A 109 -107.48 12.01 31.46
N THR A 110 -108.54 11.26 31.71
CA THR A 110 -109.81 11.79 32.24
C THR A 110 -109.79 11.88 33.77
N LYS A 111 -110.29 12.98 34.35
CA LYS A 111 -110.53 13.16 35.80
C LYS A 111 -111.90 12.55 36.18
N PRO A 112 -112.03 11.85 37.33
CA PRO A 112 -110.97 11.51 38.28
C PRO A 112 -109.96 10.54 37.65
N VAL A 113 -108.66 10.84 37.82
CA VAL A 113 -107.59 10.07 37.18
C VAL A 113 -107.42 8.74 37.91
N ASP A 114 -107.43 7.64 37.17
CA ASP A 114 -107.11 6.32 37.72
C ASP A 114 -105.59 6.21 37.92
N ASP A 115 -105.18 5.95 39.17
CA ASP A 115 -103.78 5.86 39.59
C ASP A 115 -102.97 4.86 38.74
N THR A 116 -103.57 3.71 38.42
CA THR A 116 -102.91 2.64 37.65
C THR A 116 -102.71 3.06 36.20
N ILE A 117 -103.72 3.71 35.61
CA ILE A 117 -103.65 4.19 34.22
C ILE A 117 -102.60 5.31 34.08
N LEU A 118 -102.57 6.26 35.02
CA LEU A 118 -101.60 7.36 35.01
C LEU A 118 -100.17 6.85 35.12
N ILE A 119 -99.87 6.01 36.11
CA ILE A 119 -98.51 5.49 36.33
C ILE A 119 -98.03 4.67 35.12
N ASN A 120 -98.89 3.83 34.55
CA ASN A 120 -98.51 3.03 33.39
C ASN A 120 -98.18 3.88 32.16
N ARG A 121 -98.95 4.96 31.91
CA ARG A 121 -98.68 5.88 30.79
C ARG A 121 -97.41 6.68 31.01
N VAL A 122 -97.24 7.26 32.19
CA VAL A 122 -96.01 8.00 32.55
C VAL A 122 -94.80 7.08 32.37
N ARG A 123 -94.85 5.84 32.89
CA ARG A 123 -93.76 4.87 32.75
C ARG A 123 -93.45 4.52 31.29
N ALA A 124 -94.46 4.39 30.44
CA ALA A 124 -94.26 4.12 29.01
C ALA A 124 -93.48 5.25 28.31
N TYR A 125 -93.80 6.52 28.60
CA TYR A 125 -93.08 7.65 28.00
C TYR A 125 -91.68 7.84 28.58
N LEU A 126 -91.49 7.62 29.88
CA LEU A 126 -90.15 7.66 30.48
C LEU A 126 -89.22 6.60 29.88
N ARG A 127 -89.74 5.41 29.55
CA ARG A 127 -88.98 4.35 28.87
C ARG A 127 -88.52 4.78 27.47
N VAL A 128 -89.38 5.43 26.69
CA VAL A 128 -89.01 5.94 25.35
C VAL A 128 -87.88 6.98 25.44
N ILE A 129 -87.94 7.88 26.41
CA ILE A 129 -86.89 8.89 26.65
C ILE A 129 -85.56 8.22 27.04
N GLU A 130 -85.63 7.16 27.84
CA GLU A 130 -84.45 6.38 28.24
C GLU A 130 -83.81 5.66 27.06
N ASP A 131 -84.62 5.00 26.22
CA ASP A 131 -84.15 4.32 25.02
C ASP A 131 -83.48 5.31 24.03
N GLU A 132 -84.05 6.50 23.83
CA GLU A 132 -83.46 7.54 22.98
C GLU A 132 -82.11 8.05 23.52
N ARG A 133 -81.99 8.23 24.84
CA ARG A 133 -80.72 8.63 25.48
C ARG A 133 -79.66 7.55 25.32
N ASN A 134 -80.02 6.29 25.56
CA ASN A 134 -79.10 5.16 25.44
C ASN A 134 -78.63 4.98 23.99
N LEU A 135 -79.53 5.13 23.02
CA LEU A 135 -79.19 5.04 21.60
C LEU A 135 -78.21 6.14 21.17
N ASN A 136 -78.44 7.38 21.60
CA ASN A 136 -77.53 8.49 21.29
C ASN A 136 -76.14 8.29 21.89
N LEU A 137 -76.05 7.79 23.14
CA LEU A 137 -74.77 7.46 23.76
C LEU A 137 -74.04 6.35 22.99
N GLN A 138 -74.75 5.29 22.57
CA GLN A 138 -74.17 4.22 21.75
C GLN A 138 -73.69 4.74 20.39
N LEU A 139 -74.45 5.64 19.76
CA LEU A 139 -74.10 6.24 18.48
C LEU A 139 -72.85 7.11 18.61
N GLU A 140 -72.74 7.93 19.66
CA GLU A 140 -71.53 8.73 19.93
C GLU A 140 -70.30 7.86 20.17
N GLU A 141 -70.43 6.77 20.95
CA GLU A 141 -69.33 5.84 21.18
C GLU A 141 -68.90 5.13 19.89
N SER A 142 -69.86 4.68 19.08
CA SER A 142 -69.59 4.06 17.78
C SER A 142 -68.92 5.02 16.79
N ASN A 143 -69.38 6.28 16.74
CA ASN A 143 -68.79 7.30 15.88
C ASN A 143 -67.34 7.60 16.27
N ARG A 144 -67.04 7.66 17.58
CA ARG A 144 -65.67 7.84 18.06
C ARG A 144 -64.76 6.70 17.63
N LYS A 145 -65.19 5.44 17.82
CA LYS A 145 -64.43 4.25 17.38
C LYS A 145 -64.18 4.26 15.88
N LEU A 146 -65.20 4.60 15.08
CA LEU A 146 -65.07 4.66 13.63
C LEU A 146 -64.07 5.73 13.18
N GLN A 147 -64.06 6.90 13.84
CA GLN A 147 -63.08 7.96 13.55
C GLN A 147 -61.64 7.50 13.85
N GLU A 148 -61.43 6.79 14.96
CA GLU A 148 -60.11 6.23 15.31
C GLU A 148 -59.64 5.20 14.26
N GLU A 149 -60.52 4.30 13.82
CA GLU A 149 -60.20 3.31 12.76
C GLU A 149 -59.88 3.98 11.40
N VAL A 150 -60.61 5.03 11.03
CA VAL A 150 -60.37 5.76 9.77
C VAL A 150 -59.01 6.46 9.79
N GLU A 151 -58.64 7.11 10.89
CA GLU A 151 -57.34 7.77 11.01
C GLU A 151 -56.17 6.78 11.06
N GLU A 152 -56.38 5.58 11.61
CA GLU A 152 -55.38 4.52 11.57
C GLU A 152 -55.20 3.96 10.15
N ARG A 153 -56.30 3.71 9.44
CA ARG A 153 -56.23 3.27 8.03
C ARG A 153 -55.49 4.25 7.14
N LYS A 154 -55.76 5.56 7.26
CA LYS A 154 -55.05 6.60 6.49
C LYS A 154 -53.54 6.60 6.76
N ARG A 155 -53.14 6.42 8.03
CA ARG A 155 -51.71 6.36 8.39
C ARG A 155 -51.02 5.14 7.78
N ILE A 156 -51.68 3.99 7.77
CA ILE A 156 -51.15 2.77 7.16
C ILE A 156 -51.05 2.94 5.64
N GLU A 157 -52.09 3.49 4.98
CA GLU A 157 -52.08 3.75 3.54
C GLU A 157 -50.95 4.71 3.13
N GLU A 158 -50.72 5.78 3.90
CA GLU A 158 -49.61 6.71 3.65
C GLU A 158 -48.24 6.03 3.81
N LEU A 159 -48.06 5.22 4.86
CA LEU A 159 -46.82 4.48 5.08
C LEU A 159 -46.57 3.45 3.96
N LEU A 160 -47.61 2.76 3.50
CA LEU A 160 -47.53 1.83 2.38
C LEU A 160 -47.11 2.56 1.10
N ARG A 161 -47.74 3.71 0.79
CA ARG A 161 -47.36 4.54 -0.36
C ARG A 161 -45.89 4.96 -0.31
N GLN A 162 -45.41 5.45 0.83
CA GLN A 162 -44.00 5.84 0.99
C GLN A 162 -43.03 4.66 0.81
N ARG A 163 -43.40 3.47 1.28
CA ARG A 163 -42.61 2.25 1.08
C ARG A 163 -42.58 1.81 -0.38
N GLU A 164 -43.71 1.86 -1.06
CA GLU A 164 -43.81 1.57 -2.49
C GLU A 164 -42.96 2.53 -3.32
N GLU A 165 -43.02 3.85 -3.03
CA GLU A 165 -42.19 4.86 -3.70
C GLU A 165 -40.69 4.61 -3.50
N GLN A 166 -40.25 4.24 -2.28
CA GLN A 166 -38.85 3.91 -2.00
C GLN A 166 -38.36 2.67 -2.76
N LEU A 167 -39.21 1.64 -2.84
CA LEU A 167 -38.88 0.42 -3.59
C LEU A 167 -38.85 0.68 -5.10
N GLU A 168 -39.75 1.52 -5.61
CA GLU A 168 -39.76 1.92 -7.01
C GLU A 168 -38.48 2.68 -7.36
N LEU A 169 -38.07 3.62 -6.51
CA LEU A 169 -36.84 4.38 -6.71
C LEU A 169 -35.60 3.47 -6.69
N PHE A 170 -35.52 2.53 -5.73
CA PHE A 170 -34.42 1.57 -5.70
C PHE A 170 -34.38 0.71 -6.98
N PHE A 171 -35.54 0.29 -7.47
CA PHE A 171 -35.66 -0.52 -8.68
C PHE A 171 -35.28 0.28 -9.94
N SER A 172 -35.78 1.53 -10.09
CA SER A 172 -35.54 2.37 -11.26
C SER A 172 -34.11 2.90 -11.35
N GLU A 173 -33.55 3.34 -10.22
CA GLU A 173 -32.22 3.98 -10.16
C GLU A 173 -31.07 2.96 -10.01
N SER A 174 -31.35 1.66 -9.94
CA SER A 174 -30.32 0.64 -9.91
C SER A 174 -29.49 0.65 -11.19
N LEU A 175 -28.16 0.72 -11.04
CA LEU A 175 -27.21 0.57 -12.15
C LEU A 175 -27.21 -0.85 -12.74
N ASP A 176 -27.66 -1.83 -11.95
CA ASP A 176 -27.83 -3.20 -12.41
C ASP A 176 -29.23 -3.40 -12.97
N GLY A 177 -29.32 -4.20 -14.03
CA GLY A 177 -30.57 -4.60 -14.66
C GLY A 177 -31.41 -5.44 -13.71
N CYS A 178 -32.50 -4.88 -13.20
CA CYS A 178 -33.41 -5.55 -12.29
C CYS A 178 -34.70 -5.90 -13.03
N PHE A 179 -35.21 -7.12 -12.84
CA PHE A 179 -36.46 -7.55 -13.47
C PHE A 179 -37.19 -8.62 -12.67
N PHE A 180 -38.50 -8.72 -12.91
CA PHE A 180 -39.38 -9.72 -12.33
C PHE A 180 -40.00 -10.58 -13.43
N MET A 181 -39.90 -11.90 -13.25
CA MET A 181 -40.54 -12.88 -14.10
C MET A 181 -41.57 -13.66 -13.30
N MET A 182 -42.86 -13.43 -13.58
CA MET A 182 -43.97 -14.03 -12.82
C MET A 182 -44.68 -15.09 -13.65
N LEU A 183 -45.20 -16.10 -12.96
CA LEU A 183 -46.05 -17.15 -13.52
C LEU A 183 -47.52 -16.78 -13.37
N ASP A 184 -48.33 -17.14 -14.35
CA ASP A 184 -49.79 -17.02 -14.26
C ASP A 184 -50.38 -17.93 -13.17
N THR A 185 -49.82 -19.13 -12.99
CA THR A 185 -50.21 -20.09 -11.95
C THR A 185 -48.97 -20.58 -11.18
N PRO A 186 -48.98 -20.53 -9.83
CA PRO A 186 -47.85 -21.00 -9.03
C PRO A 186 -47.58 -22.50 -9.22
N VAL A 187 -46.30 -22.87 -9.35
CA VAL A 187 -45.87 -24.25 -9.56
C VAL A 187 -45.27 -24.86 -8.31
N LYS A 188 -45.59 -26.12 -8.05
CA LYS A 188 -44.93 -26.90 -7.00
C LYS A 188 -43.62 -27.45 -7.54
N TRP A 189 -42.55 -27.38 -6.76
CA TRP A 189 -41.25 -27.92 -7.13
C TRP A 189 -40.71 -28.79 -5.99
N ASP A 190 -41.03 -30.08 -6.05
CA ASP A 190 -40.57 -31.09 -5.10
C ASP A 190 -40.40 -32.46 -5.77
N ASP A 191 -39.96 -33.46 -5.01
CA ASP A 191 -39.70 -34.81 -5.51
C ASP A 191 -40.96 -35.53 -6.03
N THR A 192 -42.15 -35.02 -5.73
CA THR A 192 -43.43 -35.60 -6.19
C THR A 192 -43.90 -35.03 -7.52
N THR A 193 -43.19 -34.03 -8.05
CA THR A 193 -43.60 -33.29 -9.24
C THR A 193 -42.82 -33.73 -10.48
N ASP A 194 -43.49 -33.84 -11.62
CA ASP A 194 -42.82 -34.04 -12.91
C ASP A 194 -42.08 -32.75 -13.32
N LYS A 195 -40.77 -32.73 -13.08
CA LYS A 195 -39.92 -31.57 -13.33
C LYS A 195 -39.88 -31.17 -14.81
N GLU A 196 -39.99 -32.09 -15.75
CA GLU A 196 -39.96 -31.75 -17.19
C GLU A 196 -41.25 -31.05 -17.61
N GLN A 197 -42.39 -31.57 -17.17
CA GLN A 197 -43.69 -30.96 -17.45
C GLN A 197 -43.80 -29.55 -16.84
N VAL A 198 -43.31 -29.37 -15.62
CA VAL A 198 -43.29 -28.04 -14.97
C VAL A 198 -42.38 -27.08 -15.72
N LEU A 199 -41.19 -27.50 -16.15
CA LEU A 199 -40.29 -26.65 -16.92
C LEU A 199 -40.90 -26.24 -18.26
N GLU A 200 -41.62 -27.13 -18.95
CA GLU A 200 -42.31 -26.81 -20.21
C GLU A 200 -43.41 -25.75 -20.01
N TYR A 201 -44.19 -25.87 -18.93
CA TYR A 201 -45.16 -24.85 -18.54
C TYR A 201 -44.47 -23.51 -18.23
N VAL A 202 -43.42 -23.53 -17.40
CA VAL A 202 -42.68 -22.33 -17.00
C VAL A 202 -42.08 -21.61 -18.20
N PHE A 203 -41.51 -22.35 -19.15
CA PHE A 203 -40.90 -21.78 -20.35
C PHE A 203 -41.88 -21.03 -21.25
N SER A 204 -43.16 -21.40 -21.22
CA SER A 204 -44.21 -20.82 -22.07
C SER A 204 -45.12 -19.82 -21.34
N HIS A 205 -45.18 -19.87 -20.01
CA HIS A 205 -46.12 -19.10 -19.19
C HIS A 205 -45.47 -18.14 -18.21
N GLN A 206 -44.17 -18.29 -17.91
CA GLN A 206 -43.47 -17.29 -17.13
C GLN A 206 -43.18 -16.07 -18.01
N ARG A 207 -43.48 -14.87 -17.52
CA ARG A 207 -43.32 -13.64 -18.31
C ARG A 207 -42.60 -12.57 -17.53
N ILE A 208 -41.80 -11.77 -18.22
CA ILE A 208 -41.30 -10.52 -17.66
C ILE A 208 -42.50 -9.60 -17.40
N THR A 209 -42.69 -9.25 -16.13
CA THR A 209 -43.77 -8.34 -15.70
C THR A 209 -43.26 -6.96 -15.35
N LYS A 210 -41.96 -6.86 -15.00
CA LYS A 210 -41.32 -5.60 -14.66
C LYS A 210 -39.83 -5.67 -14.99
N ALA A 211 -39.26 -4.58 -15.49
CA ALA A 211 -37.84 -4.42 -15.74
C ALA A 211 -37.46 -2.94 -15.58
N ASN A 212 -36.27 -2.63 -15.08
CA ASN A 212 -35.77 -1.26 -14.96
C ASN A 212 -35.03 -0.82 -16.23
N GLU A 213 -34.66 0.46 -16.32
CA GLU A 213 -33.98 1.01 -17.50
C GLU A 213 -32.63 0.35 -17.77
N ALA A 214 -31.84 0.06 -16.73
CA ALA A 214 -30.55 -0.62 -16.86
C ALA A 214 -30.66 -1.96 -17.61
N MET A 215 -31.72 -2.73 -17.34
CA MET A 215 -32.00 -3.98 -18.04
C MET A 215 -32.28 -3.77 -19.53
N LEU A 216 -33.04 -2.72 -19.86
CA LEU A 216 -33.37 -2.36 -21.24
C LEU A 216 -32.14 -1.90 -22.01
N TYR A 217 -31.31 -1.04 -21.41
CA TYR A 217 -30.06 -0.57 -21.99
C TYR A 217 -29.07 -1.71 -22.24
N GLN A 218 -29.02 -2.70 -21.35
CA GLN A 218 -28.14 -3.85 -21.50
C GLN A 218 -28.42 -4.62 -22.81
N TYR A 219 -29.70 -4.83 -23.15
CA TYR A 219 -30.08 -5.56 -24.37
C TYR A 219 -30.42 -4.68 -25.57
N ASP A 220 -30.48 -3.36 -25.39
CA ASP A 220 -30.96 -2.38 -26.39
C ASP A 220 -32.37 -2.71 -26.89
N ILE A 221 -33.28 -3.03 -25.96
CA ILE A 221 -34.68 -3.40 -26.26
C ILE A 221 -35.62 -2.40 -25.59
N PRO A 222 -36.62 -1.84 -26.31
CA PRO A 222 -37.62 -0.98 -25.69
C PRO A 222 -38.52 -1.77 -24.72
N LEU A 223 -38.94 -1.14 -23.63
CA LEU A 223 -39.76 -1.76 -22.59
C LEU A 223 -40.99 -2.51 -23.14
N SER A 224 -41.65 -1.94 -24.16
CA SER A 224 -42.85 -2.52 -24.80
C SER A 224 -42.61 -3.87 -25.47
N GLN A 225 -41.38 -4.17 -25.89
CA GLN A 225 -41.00 -5.46 -26.46
C GLN A 225 -40.40 -6.41 -25.41
N PHE A 226 -39.90 -5.86 -24.30
CA PHE A 226 -39.27 -6.63 -23.24
C PHE A 226 -40.29 -7.23 -22.25
N LEU A 227 -41.34 -6.47 -21.93
CA LEU A 227 -42.44 -6.96 -21.12
C LEU A 227 -43.20 -8.07 -21.84
N GLY A 228 -43.56 -9.12 -21.11
CA GLY A 228 -44.29 -10.28 -21.63
C GLY A 228 -43.43 -11.37 -22.26
N MET A 229 -42.14 -11.10 -22.50
CA MET A 229 -41.20 -12.10 -22.99
C MET A 229 -41.09 -13.28 -22.03
N THR A 230 -41.01 -14.47 -22.60
CA THR A 230 -40.93 -15.74 -21.90
C THR A 230 -39.50 -16.28 -21.89
N PRO A 231 -39.14 -17.22 -20.98
CA PRO A 231 -37.85 -17.88 -21.03
C PRO A 231 -37.59 -18.51 -22.40
N GLN A 232 -38.63 -19.00 -23.08
CA GLN A 232 -38.51 -19.55 -24.42
C GLN A 232 -38.06 -18.51 -25.47
N ASP A 233 -38.43 -17.23 -25.31
CA ASP A 233 -37.97 -16.16 -26.20
C ASP A 233 -36.49 -15.81 -25.97
N PHE A 234 -36.05 -15.79 -24.72
CA PHE A 234 -34.64 -15.53 -24.36
C PHE A 234 -33.71 -16.66 -24.79
N PHE A 235 -34.12 -17.91 -24.54
CA PHE A 235 -33.34 -19.11 -24.80
C PHE A 235 -33.72 -19.79 -26.12
N ALA A 236 -34.31 -19.05 -27.08
CA ALA A 236 -34.71 -19.60 -28.38
C ALA A 236 -33.54 -20.25 -29.15
N HIS A 237 -32.32 -19.78 -28.88
CA HIS A 237 -31.07 -20.29 -29.47
C HIS A 237 -30.55 -21.57 -28.80
N ASP A 238 -30.88 -21.80 -27.52
CA ASP A 238 -30.50 -23.00 -26.76
C ASP A 238 -31.49 -23.27 -25.61
N VAL A 239 -32.60 -23.92 -25.95
CA VAL A 239 -33.71 -24.18 -25.01
C VAL A 239 -33.29 -25.16 -23.92
N GLU A 240 -32.43 -26.13 -24.22
CA GLU A 240 -31.98 -27.13 -23.25
C GLU A 240 -31.06 -26.49 -22.20
N TYR A 241 -30.16 -25.61 -22.60
CA TYR A 241 -29.39 -24.79 -21.67
C TYR A 241 -30.31 -23.96 -20.77
N GLY A 242 -31.30 -23.28 -21.36
CA GLY A 242 -32.30 -22.54 -20.61
C GLY A 242 -33.01 -23.41 -19.57
N LYS A 243 -33.54 -24.57 -19.96
CA LYS A 243 -34.24 -25.47 -19.02
C LYS A 243 -33.34 -25.92 -17.88
N SER A 244 -32.06 -26.17 -18.16
CA SER A 244 -31.07 -26.53 -17.15
C SER A 244 -30.86 -25.40 -16.12
N PHE A 245 -30.85 -24.15 -16.57
CA PHE A 245 -30.76 -22.98 -15.69
C PHE A 245 -31.97 -22.88 -14.76
N TRP A 246 -33.20 -22.99 -15.30
CA TRP A 246 -34.42 -22.93 -14.49
C TRP A 246 -34.50 -24.06 -13.47
N ARG A 247 -34.08 -25.27 -13.87
CA ARG A 247 -33.97 -26.42 -12.97
C ARG A 247 -33.04 -26.11 -11.80
N GLN A 248 -31.85 -25.59 -12.07
CA GLN A 248 -30.89 -25.23 -11.01
C GLN A 248 -31.42 -24.12 -10.09
N LEU A 249 -32.05 -23.09 -10.67
CA LEU A 249 -32.65 -22.00 -9.91
C LEU A 249 -33.75 -22.53 -8.97
N PHE A 250 -34.63 -23.39 -9.46
CA PHE A 250 -35.72 -23.93 -8.65
C PHE A 250 -35.24 -24.94 -7.60
N ASP A 251 -34.23 -25.75 -7.92
CA ASP A 251 -33.62 -26.68 -6.97
C ASP A 251 -32.92 -25.96 -5.79
N GLN A 252 -32.30 -24.80 -6.05
CA GLN A 252 -31.52 -24.05 -5.04
C GLN A 252 -32.29 -22.88 -4.42
N GLY A 253 -33.38 -22.43 -5.03
CA GLY A 253 -34.14 -21.22 -4.70
C GLY A 253 -33.42 -19.90 -5.02
N ARG A 254 -32.12 -19.96 -5.32
CA ARG A 254 -31.27 -18.84 -5.75
C ARG A 254 -30.17 -19.35 -6.67
N LEU A 255 -29.72 -18.54 -7.61
CA LEU A 255 -28.69 -18.91 -8.56
C LEU A 255 -27.81 -17.72 -8.94
N TYR A 256 -26.49 -17.93 -8.94
CA TYR A 256 -25.51 -17.00 -9.49
C TYR A 256 -24.92 -17.59 -10.76
N ILE A 257 -24.82 -16.79 -11.81
CA ILE A 257 -24.13 -17.19 -13.05
C ILE A 257 -23.26 -16.05 -13.60
N GLU A 258 -22.16 -16.44 -14.23
CA GLU A 258 -21.51 -15.65 -15.26
C GLU A 258 -21.65 -16.42 -16.56
N SER A 259 -22.37 -15.87 -17.53
CA SER A 259 -22.60 -16.53 -18.81
C SER A 259 -22.38 -15.55 -19.95
N ASP A 260 -21.89 -16.06 -21.07
CA ASP A 260 -21.97 -15.33 -22.30
C ASP A 260 -23.38 -15.37 -22.89
N GLN A 261 -23.78 -14.25 -23.47
CA GLN A 261 -25.10 -14.02 -24.03
C GLN A 261 -24.97 -13.22 -25.32
N CYS A 262 -25.98 -13.28 -26.17
CA CYS A 262 -26.05 -12.42 -27.35
C CYS A 262 -27.21 -11.44 -27.19
N LYS A 263 -26.94 -10.17 -27.48
CA LYS A 263 -27.98 -9.18 -27.75
C LYS A 263 -28.74 -9.55 -29.03
N ARG A 264 -29.89 -8.92 -29.24
CA ARG A 264 -30.75 -9.21 -30.40
C ARG A 264 -30.12 -8.86 -31.74
N ASP A 265 -29.22 -7.88 -31.77
CA ASP A 265 -28.43 -7.50 -32.94
C ASP A 265 -27.27 -8.48 -33.25
N GLY A 266 -27.07 -9.51 -32.41
CA GLY A 266 -25.98 -10.47 -32.51
C GLY A 266 -24.71 -10.06 -31.75
N THR A 267 -24.71 -8.91 -31.06
CA THR A 267 -23.57 -8.47 -30.25
C THR A 267 -23.38 -9.40 -29.05
N HIS A 268 -22.18 -9.97 -28.93
CA HIS A 268 -21.82 -10.85 -27.81
C HIS A 268 -21.54 -10.02 -26.55
N ILE A 269 -22.13 -10.41 -25.42
CA ILE A 269 -21.95 -9.79 -24.11
C ILE A 269 -21.73 -10.85 -23.05
N TRP A 270 -20.99 -10.50 -22.00
CA TRP A 270 -20.91 -11.29 -20.78
C TRP A 270 -21.81 -10.69 -19.72
N ILE A 271 -22.65 -11.54 -19.13
CA ILE A 271 -23.52 -11.13 -18.03
C ILE A 271 -23.11 -11.80 -16.74
N GLU A 272 -23.21 -11.05 -15.65
CA GLU A 272 -23.16 -11.55 -14.28
C GLU A 272 -24.57 -11.40 -13.70
N GLY A 273 -25.18 -12.51 -13.28
CA GLY A 273 -26.59 -12.54 -12.88
C GLY A 273 -26.81 -13.22 -11.54
N ASN A 274 -27.67 -12.63 -10.72
CA ASN A 274 -28.18 -13.18 -9.46
C ASN A 274 -29.70 -13.30 -9.54
N TYR A 275 -30.21 -14.49 -9.31
CA TYR A 275 -31.64 -14.82 -9.47
C TYR A 275 -32.16 -15.47 -8.20
N ILE A 276 -33.37 -15.11 -7.78
CA ILE A 276 -34.00 -15.62 -6.56
C ILE A 276 -35.46 -15.98 -6.86
N CYS A 277 -35.89 -17.17 -6.45
CA CYS A 277 -37.27 -17.60 -6.56
C CYS A 277 -38.19 -16.83 -5.61
N LEU A 278 -39.40 -16.56 -6.08
CA LEU A 278 -40.49 -15.99 -5.31
C LEU A 278 -41.51 -17.08 -5.02
N TYR A 279 -42.10 -17.06 -3.82
CA TYR A 279 -42.98 -18.11 -3.33
C TYR A 279 -44.31 -17.53 -2.84
N ASP A 280 -45.38 -18.33 -2.95
CA ASP A 280 -46.65 -18.05 -2.28
C ASP A 280 -46.67 -18.56 -0.83
N GLU A 281 -47.77 -18.32 -0.12
CA GLU A 281 -47.96 -18.78 1.27
C GLU A 281 -47.94 -20.32 1.42
N GLN A 282 -48.15 -21.07 0.33
CA GLN A 282 -48.12 -22.52 0.30
C GLN A 282 -46.73 -23.07 -0.10
N GLY A 283 -45.73 -22.20 -0.30
CA GLY A 283 -44.38 -22.57 -0.70
C GLY A 283 -44.24 -22.99 -2.16
N ARG A 284 -45.22 -22.67 -3.02
CA ARG A 284 -45.13 -22.88 -4.47
C ARG A 284 -44.43 -21.69 -5.12
N ILE A 285 -43.69 -21.94 -6.19
CA ILE A 285 -42.94 -20.92 -6.93
C ILE A 285 -43.92 -20.09 -7.75
N THR A 286 -43.94 -18.78 -7.51
CA THR A 286 -44.77 -17.79 -8.24
C THR A 286 -44.01 -17.08 -9.35
N GLY A 287 -42.68 -17.13 -9.30
CA GLY A 287 -41.82 -16.42 -10.23
C GLY A 287 -40.40 -16.35 -9.73
N HIS A 288 -39.62 -15.45 -10.32
CA HIS A 288 -38.30 -15.11 -9.82
C HIS A 288 -38.00 -13.62 -10.02
N PHE A 289 -37.09 -13.11 -9.19
CA PHE A 289 -36.49 -11.80 -9.32
C PHE A 289 -35.04 -11.97 -9.76
N GLY A 290 -34.62 -11.21 -10.77
CA GLY A 290 -33.27 -11.24 -11.33
C GLY A 290 -32.61 -9.87 -11.25
N ILE A 291 -31.33 -9.86 -10.87
CA ILE A 291 -30.42 -8.73 -11.01
C ILE A 291 -29.29 -9.17 -11.93
N GLN A 292 -28.98 -8.40 -12.96
CA GLN A 292 -27.87 -8.69 -13.85
C GLN A 292 -27.06 -7.45 -14.24
N ARG A 293 -25.79 -7.68 -14.55
CA ARG A 293 -24.83 -6.67 -14.97
C ARG A 293 -24.07 -7.13 -16.21
N ASP A 294 -23.88 -6.23 -17.16
CA ASP A 294 -22.95 -6.43 -18.27
C ASP A 294 -21.49 -6.31 -17.75
N ILE A 295 -20.76 -7.42 -17.80
CA ILE A 295 -19.35 -7.53 -17.40
C ILE A 295 -18.42 -7.75 -18.61
N THR A 296 -18.88 -7.44 -19.83
CA THR A 296 -18.09 -7.63 -21.07
C THR A 296 -16.76 -6.89 -21.02
N GLY A 297 -16.77 -5.63 -20.59
CA GLY A 297 -15.54 -4.83 -20.44
C GLY A 297 -14.56 -5.44 -19.43
N ARG A 298 -15.08 -6.02 -18.33
CA ARG A 298 -14.27 -6.75 -17.33
C ARG A 298 -13.62 -7.99 -17.96
N LYS A 299 -14.38 -8.81 -18.68
CA LYS A 299 -13.87 -10.04 -19.33
C LYS A 299 -12.86 -9.74 -20.45
N GLN A 300 -13.09 -8.68 -21.23
CA GLN A 300 -12.12 -8.22 -22.23
C GLN A 300 -10.81 -7.77 -21.58
N ALA A 301 -10.88 -7.01 -20.48
CA ALA A 301 -9.71 -6.59 -19.73
C ALA A 301 -8.96 -7.78 -19.11
N GLU A 302 -9.66 -8.74 -18.50
CA GLU A 302 -9.08 -9.98 -17.98
C GLU A 302 -8.34 -10.77 -19.07
N THR A 303 -8.95 -10.89 -20.25
CA THR A 303 -8.34 -11.60 -21.40
C THR A 303 -7.11 -10.85 -21.94
N ALA A 304 -7.20 -9.53 -22.11
CA ALA A 304 -6.08 -8.71 -22.56
C ALA A 304 -4.91 -8.74 -21.56
N LEU A 305 -5.20 -8.71 -20.26
CA LEU A 305 -4.19 -8.84 -19.22
C LEU A 305 -3.48 -10.19 -19.29
N LYS A 306 -4.24 -11.27 -19.49
CA LYS A 306 -3.68 -12.62 -19.63
C LYS A 306 -2.75 -12.71 -20.84
N SER A 307 -3.18 -12.25 -22.01
CA SER A 307 -2.35 -12.24 -23.22
C SER A 307 -1.09 -11.37 -23.05
N LEU A 308 -1.21 -10.20 -22.40
CA LEU A 308 -0.06 -9.34 -22.12
C LEU A 308 0.93 -10.00 -21.17
N ASN A 309 0.45 -10.73 -20.16
CA ASN A 309 1.32 -11.43 -19.22
C ASN A 309 2.07 -12.59 -19.92
N GLU A 310 1.39 -13.35 -20.77
CA GLU A 310 2.02 -14.40 -21.59
C GLU A 310 3.11 -13.81 -22.53
N GLU A 311 2.83 -12.67 -23.19
CA GLU A 311 3.82 -11.98 -24.03
C GLU A 311 5.01 -11.46 -23.20
N LEU A 312 4.74 -10.91 -22.02
CA LEU A 312 5.78 -10.40 -21.12
C LEU A 312 6.68 -11.53 -20.62
N GLU A 313 6.11 -12.67 -20.23
CA GLU A 313 6.86 -13.86 -19.81
C GLU A 313 7.78 -14.35 -20.93
N GLN A 314 7.26 -14.47 -22.16
CA GLN A 314 8.07 -14.83 -23.32
C GLN A 314 9.23 -13.83 -23.53
N ARG A 315 8.94 -12.53 -23.44
CA ARG A 315 9.96 -11.49 -23.64
C ARG A 315 11.03 -11.48 -22.54
N VAL A 316 10.64 -11.78 -21.30
CA VAL A 316 11.56 -11.94 -20.18
C VAL A 316 12.46 -13.16 -20.40
N GLU A 317 11.91 -14.28 -20.85
CA GLU A 317 12.68 -15.49 -21.16
C GLU A 317 13.70 -15.23 -22.29
N GLU A 318 13.27 -14.62 -23.39
CA GLU A 318 14.14 -14.23 -24.50
C GLU A 318 15.27 -13.29 -24.07
N ARG A 319 14.96 -12.25 -23.29
CA ARG A 319 15.97 -11.31 -22.76
C ARG A 319 16.92 -11.96 -21.78
N THR A 320 16.44 -12.87 -20.95
CA THR A 320 17.28 -13.57 -19.98
C THR A 320 18.27 -14.49 -20.70
N ALA A 321 17.83 -15.20 -21.73
CA ALA A 321 18.70 -16.02 -22.57
C ALA A 321 19.75 -15.18 -23.33
N GLU A 322 19.36 -14.02 -23.87
CA GLU A 322 20.29 -13.08 -24.53
C GLU A 322 21.33 -12.53 -23.54
N LEU A 323 20.91 -12.12 -22.34
CA LEU A 323 21.80 -11.63 -21.28
C LEU A 323 22.78 -12.70 -20.81
N GLN A 324 22.36 -13.96 -20.70
CA GLN A 324 23.26 -15.06 -20.36
C GLN A 324 24.32 -15.27 -21.45
N ARG A 325 23.92 -15.25 -22.72
CA ARG A 325 24.88 -15.37 -23.84
C ARG A 325 25.88 -14.24 -23.88
N THR A 326 25.43 -13.00 -23.70
CA THR A 326 26.32 -11.83 -23.70
C THR A 326 27.25 -11.81 -22.49
N ASN A 327 26.79 -12.22 -21.31
CA ASN A 327 27.66 -12.39 -20.13
C ASN A 327 28.74 -13.45 -20.33
N LEU A 328 28.39 -14.61 -20.91
CA LEU A 328 29.38 -15.66 -21.21
C LEU A 328 30.43 -15.17 -22.20
N ALA A 329 30.02 -14.49 -23.28
CA ALA A 329 30.95 -13.91 -24.25
C ALA A 329 31.84 -12.82 -23.62
N LEU A 330 31.29 -12.01 -22.71
CA LEU A 330 32.06 -11.00 -22.00
C LEU A 330 33.11 -11.62 -21.07
N GLN A 331 32.74 -12.68 -20.34
CA GLN A 331 33.68 -13.42 -19.48
C GLN A 331 34.85 -14.00 -20.29
N GLU A 332 34.57 -14.60 -21.44
CA GLU A 332 35.59 -15.14 -22.33
C GLU A 332 36.52 -14.04 -22.88
N SER A 333 35.97 -12.89 -23.25
CA SER A 333 36.75 -11.73 -23.69
C SER A 333 37.65 -11.18 -22.59
N LEU A 334 37.15 -11.08 -21.35
CA LEU A 334 37.93 -10.65 -20.19
C LEU A 334 39.08 -11.62 -19.89
N GLU A 335 38.83 -12.93 -19.97
CA GLU A 335 39.88 -13.92 -19.75
C GLU A 335 40.97 -13.84 -20.83
N THR A 336 40.56 -13.66 -22.08
CA THR A 336 41.49 -13.46 -23.21
C THR A 336 42.34 -12.21 -23.00
N LEU A 337 41.72 -11.09 -22.61
CA LEU A 337 42.42 -9.84 -22.35
C LEU A 337 43.43 -9.99 -21.19
N ARG A 338 43.03 -10.69 -20.12
CA ARG A 338 43.90 -10.94 -18.96
C ARG A 338 45.12 -11.76 -19.34
N ARG A 339 44.95 -12.82 -20.14
CA ARG A 339 46.07 -13.63 -20.66
C ARG A 339 47.00 -12.81 -21.55
N ALA A 340 46.45 -11.96 -22.42
CA ALA A 340 47.25 -11.08 -23.27
C ALA A 340 48.06 -10.07 -22.44
N GLN A 341 47.46 -9.51 -21.39
CA GLN A 341 48.15 -8.60 -20.46
C GLN A 341 49.29 -9.30 -19.72
N GLU A 342 49.07 -10.52 -19.20
CA GLU A 342 50.12 -11.31 -18.54
C GLU A 342 51.28 -11.60 -19.49
N GLN A 343 51.00 -11.96 -20.74
CA GLN A 343 52.02 -12.17 -21.76
C GLN A 343 52.80 -10.89 -22.07
N LEU A 344 52.13 -9.74 -22.16
CA LEU A 344 52.79 -8.44 -22.38
C LEU A 344 53.73 -8.10 -21.22
N ILE A 345 53.28 -8.25 -19.98
CA ILE A 345 54.11 -8.02 -18.78
C ILE A 345 55.33 -8.95 -18.79
N GLN A 346 55.16 -10.22 -19.15
CA GLN A 346 56.27 -11.16 -19.21
C GLN A 346 57.25 -10.84 -20.35
N SER A 347 56.75 -10.40 -21.50
CA SER A 347 57.57 -9.94 -22.62
C SER A 347 58.38 -8.70 -22.24
N GLU A 348 57.76 -7.74 -21.56
CA GLU A 348 58.42 -6.52 -21.09
C GLU A 348 59.50 -6.83 -20.04
N LYS A 349 59.22 -7.76 -19.10
CA LYS A 349 60.22 -8.27 -18.15
C LYS A 349 61.41 -8.92 -18.87
N MET A 350 61.16 -9.73 -19.90
CA MET A 350 62.22 -10.37 -20.68
C MET A 350 63.04 -9.37 -21.48
N ALA A 351 62.42 -8.34 -22.05
CA ALA A 351 63.11 -7.27 -22.75
C ALA A 351 64.01 -6.46 -21.79
N ALA A 352 63.50 -6.10 -20.61
CA ALA A 352 64.27 -5.41 -19.58
C ALA A 352 65.45 -6.26 -19.06
N LEU A 353 65.21 -7.55 -18.82
CA LEU A 353 66.25 -8.50 -18.43
C LEU A 353 67.30 -8.66 -19.54
N GLY A 354 66.88 -8.75 -20.80
CA GLY A 354 67.77 -8.83 -21.96
C GLY A 354 68.67 -7.61 -22.10
N ALA A 355 68.12 -6.41 -21.91
CA ALA A 355 68.90 -5.17 -21.91
C ALA A 355 69.92 -5.13 -20.75
N LEU A 356 69.52 -5.58 -19.55
CA LEU A 356 70.41 -5.70 -18.39
C LEU A 356 71.55 -6.71 -18.63
N VAL A 357 71.24 -7.90 -19.15
CA VAL A 357 72.22 -8.95 -19.45
C VAL A 357 73.21 -8.47 -20.50
N ALA A 358 72.76 -7.76 -21.54
CA ALA A 358 73.63 -7.19 -22.57
C ALA A 358 74.58 -6.14 -22.00
N GLY A 359 74.09 -5.23 -21.15
CA GLY A 359 74.92 -4.23 -20.47
C GLY A 359 75.97 -4.85 -19.55
N VAL A 360 75.54 -5.80 -18.71
CA VAL A 360 76.44 -6.53 -17.79
C VAL A 360 77.48 -7.34 -18.56
N SER A 361 77.09 -7.98 -19.66
CA SER A 361 78.03 -8.72 -20.51
C SER A 361 79.11 -7.81 -21.09
N HIS A 362 78.75 -6.61 -21.55
CA HIS A 362 79.73 -5.63 -22.05
C HIS A 362 80.66 -5.13 -20.94
N GLU A 363 80.10 -4.86 -19.77
CA GLU A 363 80.85 -4.39 -18.60
C GLU A 363 81.82 -5.43 -18.04
N ILE A 364 81.47 -6.71 -18.07
CA ILE A 364 82.34 -7.83 -17.69
C ILE A 364 83.38 -8.14 -18.77
N SER A 365 82.97 -8.10 -20.05
CA SER A 365 83.85 -8.46 -21.17
C SER A 365 85.02 -7.49 -21.31
N THR A 366 84.81 -6.21 -20.99
CA THR A 366 85.86 -5.18 -21.11
C THR A 366 87.08 -5.46 -20.22
N PRO A 367 86.97 -5.59 -18.88
CA PRO A 367 88.10 -5.91 -18.02
C PRO A 367 88.68 -7.29 -18.32
N ILE A 368 87.84 -8.30 -18.62
CA ILE A 368 88.34 -9.62 -19.02
C ILE A 368 89.19 -9.53 -20.28
N GLY A 369 88.74 -8.79 -21.30
CA GLY A 369 89.50 -8.57 -22.54
C GLY A 369 90.86 -7.94 -22.29
N VAL A 370 90.93 -6.88 -21.46
CA VAL A 370 92.20 -6.26 -21.06
C VAL A 370 93.10 -7.25 -20.31
N GLY A 371 92.53 -8.05 -19.42
CA GLY A 371 93.25 -9.12 -18.71
C GLY A 371 93.81 -10.17 -19.66
N VAL A 372 93.02 -10.61 -20.65
CA VAL A 372 93.44 -11.58 -21.68
C VAL A 372 94.55 -11.01 -22.56
N THR A 373 94.45 -9.74 -22.98
CA THR A 373 95.52 -9.08 -23.76
C THR A 373 96.83 -9.00 -22.98
N ALA A 374 96.77 -8.60 -21.71
CA ALA A 374 97.94 -8.55 -20.84
C ALA A 374 98.55 -9.95 -20.64
N ALA A 375 97.72 -10.98 -20.45
CA ALA A 375 98.16 -12.37 -20.33
C ALA A 375 98.81 -12.90 -21.62
N SER A 376 98.22 -12.63 -22.79
CA SER A 376 98.78 -13.03 -24.08
C SER A 376 100.11 -12.35 -24.38
N ASN A 377 100.24 -11.05 -24.10
CA ASN A 377 101.51 -10.32 -24.24
C ASN A 377 102.58 -10.89 -23.30
N LEU A 378 102.21 -11.17 -22.05
CA LEU A 378 103.11 -11.82 -21.09
C LEU A 378 103.57 -13.19 -21.58
N GLN A 379 102.66 -14.00 -22.12
CA GLN A 379 102.98 -15.31 -22.70
C GLN A 379 103.95 -15.19 -23.89
N GLU A 380 103.71 -14.26 -24.81
CA GLU A 380 104.58 -14.01 -25.96
C GLU A 380 105.99 -13.58 -25.52
N LYS A 381 106.09 -12.61 -24.60
CA LYS A 381 107.38 -12.14 -24.08
C LYS A 381 108.12 -13.21 -23.27
N THR A 382 107.39 -14.06 -22.55
CA THR A 382 108.00 -15.21 -21.87
C THR A 382 108.59 -16.19 -22.88
N ARG A 383 107.90 -16.45 -23.99
CA ARG A 383 108.39 -17.33 -25.06
C ARG A 383 109.59 -16.74 -25.79
N GLU A 384 109.58 -15.44 -26.11
CA GLU A 384 110.73 -14.74 -26.70
C GLU A 384 111.98 -14.81 -25.82
N LEU A 385 111.80 -14.65 -24.50
CA LEU A 385 112.91 -14.76 -23.55
C LEU A 385 113.44 -16.19 -23.50
N GLN A 386 112.54 -17.19 -23.47
CA GLN A 386 112.91 -18.61 -23.45
C GLN A 386 113.75 -18.99 -24.68
N ILE A 387 113.34 -18.56 -25.89
CA ILE A 387 114.11 -18.80 -27.12
C ILE A 387 115.51 -18.20 -27.02
N ARG A 388 115.63 -16.93 -26.59
CA ARG A 388 116.93 -16.26 -26.45
C ARG A 388 117.82 -16.90 -25.39
N TYR A 389 117.22 -17.44 -24.33
CA TYR A 389 117.93 -18.19 -23.30
C TYR A 389 118.48 -19.50 -23.87
N ASP A 390 117.65 -20.28 -24.58
CA ASP A 390 118.03 -21.57 -25.17
C ASP A 390 119.12 -21.42 -26.26
N GLU A 391 119.09 -20.32 -27.02
CA GLU A 391 120.10 -19.99 -28.04
C GLU A 391 121.40 -19.40 -27.46
N ASN A 392 121.51 -19.24 -26.13
CA ASN A 392 122.61 -18.55 -25.44
C ASN A 392 122.87 -17.11 -25.95
N SER A 393 121.84 -16.44 -26.48
CA SER A 393 121.93 -15.09 -27.07
C SER A 393 121.33 -13.99 -26.15
N MET A 394 120.85 -14.35 -24.96
CA MET A 394 120.18 -13.46 -24.01
C MET A 394 121.15 -12.49 -23.31
N THR A 395 120.79 -11.21 -23.25
CA THR A 395 121.52 -10.19 -22.49
C THR A 395 120.84 -9.86 -21.15
N ARG A 396 121.59 -9.25 -20.22
CA ARG A 396 121.03 -8.71 -18.96
C ARG A 396 119.92 -7.68 -19.22
N SER A 397 120.05 -6.86 -20.26
CA SER A 397 119.03 -5.87 -20.62
C SER A 397 117.72 -6.52 -21.07
N ASP A 398 117.79 -7.66 -21.76
CA ASP A 398 116.60 -8.41 -22.18
C ASP A 398 115.84 -8.99 -20.98
N LEU A 399 116.57 -9.52 -19.99
CA LEU A 399 115.99 -10.01 -18.75
C LEU A 399 115.33 -8.89 -17.92
N GLU A 400 116.00 -7.74 -17.78
CA GLU A 400 115.45 -6.59 -17.06
C GLU A 400 114.16 -6.05 -17.73
N LYS A 401 114.13 -6.00 -19.07
CA LYS A 401 112.91 -5.64 -19.83
C LYS A 401 111.78 -6.65 -19.64
N TYR A 402 112.08 -7.95 -19.67
CA TYR A 402 111.09 -8.99 -19.42
C TYR A 402 110.50 -8.89 -18.02
N LEU A 403 111.34 -8.76 -17.00
CA LEU A 403 110.88 -8.65 -15.61
C LEU A 403 109.94 -7.45 -15.41
N HIS A 404 110.23 -6.32 -16.06
CA HIS A 404 109.36 -5.15 -16.03
C HIS A 404 107.99 -5.44 -16.67
N ILE A 405 107.97 -6.01 -17.89
CA ILE A 405 106.73 -6.37 -18.59
C ILE A 405 105.94 -7.42 -17.81
N ALA A 406 106.62 -8.36 -17.14
CA ALA A 406 105.98 -9.42 -16.36
C ALA A 406 105.24 -8.89 -15.14
N VAL A 407 105.85 -7.97 -14.39
CA VAL A 407 105.22 -7.33 -13.24
C VAL A 407 104.03 -6.48 -13.68
N GLU A 408 104.22 -5.61 -14.69
CA GLU A 408 103.16 -4.73 -15.19
C GLU A 408 101.97 -5.52 -15.74
N SER A 409 102.23 -6.59 -16.51
CA SER A 409 101.16 -7.45 -17.05
C SER A 409 100.42 -8.20 -15.94
N ALA A 410 101.13 -8.70 -14.92
CA ALA A 410 100.51 -9.40 -13.79
C ALA A 410 99.60 -8.47 -12.96
N GLU A 411 100.03 -7.23 -12.72
CA GLU A 411 99.22 -6.21 -12.03
C GLU A 411 97.96 -5.85 -12.84
N LEU A 412 98.10 -5.67 -14.16
CA LEU A 412 96.97 -5.41 -15.05
C LEU A 412 95.96 -6.56 -15.06
N ILE A 413 96.42 -7.82 -15.09
CA ILE A 413 95.55 -9.01 -15.03
C ILE A 413 94.78 -9.04 -13.71
N LEU A 414 95.47 -8.95 -12.57
CA LEU A 414 94.85 -9.04 -11.25
C LEU A 414 93.83 -7.92 -11.03
N LYS A 415 94.18 -6.68 -11.38
CA LYS A 415 93.29 -5.52 -11.23
C LYS A 415 92.00 -5.68 -12.04
N ASN A 416 92.10 -6.16 -13.27
CA ASN A 416 90.92 -6.32 -14.14
C ASN A 416 90.07 -7.54 -13.77
N LEU A 417 90.67 -8.66 -13.37
CA LEU A 417 89.93 -9.82 -12.86
C LEU A 417 89.17 -9.48 -11.57
N GLN A 418 89.78 -8.71 -10.65
CA GLN A 418 89.12 -8.24 -9.45
C GLN A 418 87.91 -7.35 -9.78
N ARG A 419 88.06 -6.43 -10.73
CA ARG A 419 86.97 -5.56 -11.21
C ARG A 419 85.82 -6.37 -11.84
N ALA A 420 86.14 -7.38 -12.65
CA ALA A 420 85.14 -8.27 -13.24
C ALA A 420 84.39 -9.08 -12.16
N ALA A 421 85.09 -9.55 -11.13
CA ALA A 421 84.49 -10.27 -10.00
C ALA A 421 83.55 -9.38 -9.18
N GLU A 422 83.92 -8.13 -8.92
CA GLU A 422 83.06 -7.14 -8.24
C GLU A 422 81.78 -6.85 -9.02
N GLN A 423 81.87 -6.70 -10.35
CA GLN A 423 80.71 -6.52 -11.22
C GLN A 423 79.79 -7.75 -11.23
N MET A 424 80.33 -8.97 -11.26
CA MET A 424 79.55 -10.20 -11.12
C MET A 424 78.85 -10.30 -9.76
N HIS A 425 79.50 -9.89 -8.67
CA HIS A 425 78.91 -9.93 -7.34
C HIS A 425 77.74 -8.93 -7.23
N GLY A 426 77.91 -7.71 -7.76
CA GLY A 426 76.83 -6.72 -7.85
C GLY A 426 75.63 -7.21 -8.66
N PHE A 427 75.87 -7.92 -9.77
CA PHE A 427 74.80 -8.54 -10.57
C PHE A 427 74.04 -9.63 -9.81
N LYS A 428 74.76 -10.50 -9.07
CA LYS A 428 74.14 -11.57 -8.26
C LYS A 428 73.23 -11.00 -7.18
N GLN A 429 73.60 -9.89 -6.54
CA GLN A 429 72.82 -9.27 -5.48
C GLN A 429 71.49 -8.70 -6.01
N VAL A 430 71.51 -8.04 -7.18
CA VAL A 430 70.30 -7.52 -7.85
C VAL A 430 69.36 -8.64 -8.34
N ALA A 431 69.92 -9.75 -8.82
CA ALA A 431 69.12 -10.90 -9.30
C ALA A 431 68.52 -11.76 -8.16
N VAL A 432 69.22 -11.89 -7.03
CA VAL A 432 68.75 -12.64 -5.85
C VAL A 432 67.72 -11.85 -5.05
N ASP A 433 67.85 -10.52 -4.96
CA ASP A 433 66.88 -9.69 -4.24
C ASP A 433 65.54 -9.53 -4.97
N GLN A 434 65.52 -9.64 -6.31
CA GLN A 434 64.27 -9.71 -7.08
C GLN A 434 63.50 -11.03 -6.92
N THR A 435 64.16 -12.10 -6.48
CA THR A 435 63.56 -13.46 -6.42
C THR A 435 63.09 -13.87 -5.03
N SER A 436 63.51 -13.18 -3.96
CA SER A 436 63.16 -13.58 -2.58
C SER A 436 61.76 -13.20 -2.11
N GLY A 437 60.91 -12.63 -2.99
CA GLY A 437 59.51 -12.15 -2.92
C GLY A 437 58.53 -12.55 -1.81
N GLU A 438 58.97 -12.86 -0.60
CA GLU A 438 58.16 -13.26 0.55
C GLU A 438 57.97 -12.08 1.50
N LYS A 439 56.72 -11.88 1.93
CA LYS A 439 56.39 -10.94 3.00
C LYS A 439 56.78 -11.55 4.34
N ARG A 440 57.46 -10.79 5.19
CA ARG A 440 57.72 -11.17 6.59
C ARG A 440 57.57 -9.99 7.52
N ALA A 441 57.34 -10.28 8.80
CA ALA A 441 57.34 -9.28 9.86
C ALA A 441 58.79 -8.97 10.25
N PHE A 442 59.14 -7.69 10.33
CA PHE A 442 60.44 -7.24 10.79
C PHE A 442 60.36 -5.84 11.41
N ASN A 443 61.30 -5.53 12.29
CA ASN A 443 61.44 -4.19 12.85
C ASN A 443 62.08 -3.26 11.81
N LEU A 444 61.36 -2.20 11.42
CA LEU A 444 61.79 -1.33 10.32
C LEU A 444 63.07 -0.56 10.64
N LYS A 445 63.19 0.00 11.86
CA LYS A 445 64.38 0.76 12.27
C LYS A 445 65.62 -0.13 12.33
N THR A 446 65.54 -1.26 13.05
CA THR A 446 66.65 -2.21 13.16
C THR A 446 67.11 -2.70 11.79
N TYR A 447 66.17 -2.97 10.89
CA TYR A 447 66.49 -3.44 9.55
C TYR A 447 67.18 -2.37 8.70
N ILE A 448 66.72 -1.11 8.75
CA ILE A 448 67.38 0.00 8.05
C ILE A 448 68.81 0.19 8.58
N GLU A 449 69.02 0.09 9.90
CA GLU A 449 70.35 0.13 10.51
C GLU A 449 71.26 -1.02 10.03
N GLU A 450 70.73 -2.23 9.86
CA GLU A 450 71.45 -3.37 9.26
C GLU A 450 71.88 -3.10 7.82
N VAL A 451 70.98 -2.54 7.01
CA VAL A 451 71.29 -2.14 5.63
C VAL A 451 72.39 -1.07 5.62
N LEU A 452 72.31 -0.07 6.49
CA LEU A 452 73.35 0.96 6.61
C LEU A 452 74.71 0.39 7.06
N ARG A 453 74.73 -0.59 7.97
CA ARG A 453 75.97 -1.29 8.34
C ARG A 453 76.63 -1.95 7.14
N SER A 454 75.85 -2.52 6.22
CA SER A 454 76.39 -3.11 4.98
C SER A 454 77.02 -2.06 4.04
N LEU A 455 76.55 -0.81 4.10
CA LEU A 455 77.07 0.32 3.32
C LEU A 455 78.26 1.03 4.00
N HIS A 456 78.60 0.66 5.23
CA HIS A 456 79.68 1.26 6.01
C HIS A 456 81.05 1.27 5.31
N PRO A 457 81.48 0.25 4.54
CA PRO A 457 82.76 0.30 3.82
C PRO A 457 82.86 1.45 2.80
N LYS A 458 81.73 1.84 2.21
CA LYS A 458 81.66 2.98 1.28
C LYS A 458 81.60 4.31 2.03
N LEU A 459 80.83 4.37 3.11
CA LEU A 459 80.69 5.57 3.94
C LEU A 459 81.98 5.92 4.71
N LYS A 460 82.73 4.93 5.23
CA LYS A 460 83.97 5.13 5.99
C LYS A 460 85.09 5.79 5.20
N ARG A 461 85.04 5.73 3.86
CA ARG A 461 85.98 6.43 2.97
C ARG A 461 85.69 7.92 2.82
N THR A 462 84.63 8.42 3.46
CA THR A 462 84.14 9.79 3.39
C THR A 462 83.97 10.37 4.81
N LYS A 463 83.74 11.69 4.93
CA LYS A 463 83.38 12.33 6.20
C LYS A 463 81.85 12.51 6.34
N HIS A 464 81.04 11.80 5.56
CA HIS A 464 79.57 11.90 5.61
C HIS A 464 79.00 11.11 6.79
N THR A 465 77.87 11.58 7.31
CA THR A 465 77.16 10.97 8.45
C THR A 465 75.75 10.55 8.04
N VAL A 466 75.27 9.46 8.62
CA VAL A 466 73.91 8.94 8.41
C VAL A 466 73.28 8.66 9.76
N SER A 467 72.11 9.23 10.04
CA SER A 467 71.31 8.97 11.24
C SER A 467 69.95 8.38 10.89
N VAL A 468 69.47 7.49 11.76
CA VAL A 468 68.12 6.93 11.69
C VAL A 468 67.37 7.35 12.95
N GLU A 469 66.26 8.04 12.75
CA GLU A 469 65.43 8.61 13.81
C GLU A 469 64.03 8.01 13.74
N GLY A 470 63.47 7.64 14.89
CA GLY A 470 62.14 7.05 14.93
C GLY A 470 61.99 6.05 16.08
N PRO A 471 60.74 5.64 16.34
CA PRO A 471 60.43 4.74 17.44
C PRO A 471 60.87 3.30 17.12
N GLU A 472 61.31 2.59 18.15
CA GLU A 472 61.91 1.25 18.05
C GLU A 472 60.88 0.12 17.95
N ASP A 473 59.59 0.43 17.98
CA ASP A 473 58.47 -0.52 18.03
C ASP A 473 57.70 -0.63 16.70
N ILE A 474 58.16 0.03 15.62
CA ILE A 474 57.52 -0.07 14.32
C ILE A 474 57.87 -1.42 13.66
N GLU A 475 56.95 -2.37 13.82
CA GLU A 475 56.93 -3.62 13.08
C GLU A 475 56.20 -3.45 11.74
N CYS A 476 56.82 -3.95 10.67
CA CYS A 476 56.31 -3.89 9.30
C CYS A 476 56.18 -5.32 8.73
N HIS A 477 55.03 -5.65 8.16
CA HIS A 477 54.78 -6.93 7.49
C HIS A 477 54.86 -6.77 5.98
N SER A 478 56.08 -6.80 5.43
CA SER A 478 56.32 -6.43 4.03
C SER A 478 57.53 -7.15 3.44
N TYR A 479 58.07 -6.66 2.34
CA TYR A 479 59.20 -7.22 1.61
C TYR A 479 60.52 -6.54 2.03
N PRO A 480 61.30 -7.10 2.96
CA PRO A 480 62.55 -6.46 3.41
C PRO A 480 63.54 -6.17 2.26
N GLY A 481 63.56 -7.00 1.21
CA GLY A 481 64.38 -6.74 0.02
C GLY A 481 64.05 -5.39 -0.64
N ALA A 482 62.77 -5.02 -0.72
CA ALA A 482 62.35 -3.72 -1.26
C ALA A 482 62.89 -2.56 -0.43
N PHE A 483 62.82 -2.64 0.91
CA PHE A 483 63.37 -1.61 1.80
C PHE A 483 64.90 -1.50 1.69
N SER A 484 65.61 -2.63 1.63
CA SER A 484 67.07 -2.63 1.44
C SER A 484 67.47 -1.91 0.15
N GLN A 485 66.74 -2.20 -0.93
CA GLN A 485 66.98 -1.58 -2.24
C GLN A 485 66.67 -0.08 -2.23
N ILE A 486 65.56 0.34 -1.59
CA ILE A 486 65.18 1.75 -1.46
C ILE A 486 66.26 2.53 -0.71
N ILE A 487 66.65 2.08 0.49
CA ILE A 487 67.65 2.75 1.32
C ILE A 487 69.02 2.79 0.61
N THR A 488 69.44 1.67 0.04
CA THR A 488 70.72 1.59 -0.69
C THR A 488 70.76 2.59 -1.84
N ASN A 489 69.69 2.69 -2.63
CA ASN A 489 69.63 3.61 -3.76
C ASN A 489 69.64 5.07 -3.31
N PHE A 490 68.89 5.43 -2.26
CA PHE A 490 68.94 6.80 -1.74
C PHE A 490 70.33 7.19 -1.23
N VAL A 491 70.96 6.33 -0.41
CA VAL A 491 72.31 6.61 0.13
C VAL A 491 73.33 6.73 -1.00
N MET A 492 73.28 5.84 -1.99
CA MET A 492 74.18 5.91 -3.15
C MET A 492 73.92 7.16 -4.00
N ASN A 493 72.66 7.57 -4.19
CA ASN A 493 72.33 8.80 -4.90
C ASN A 493 72.87 10.04 -4.18
N SER A 494 72.73 10.11 -2.86
CA SER A 494 73.30 11.23 -2.09
C SER A 494 74.83 11.23 -2.15
N LEU A 495 75.50 10.07 -2.10
CA LEU A 495 76.96 9.99 -2.23
C LEU A 495 77.48 10.36 -3.63
N ILE A 496 76.80 9.92 -4.69
CA ILE A 496 77.25 10.12 -6.08
C ILE A 496 76.84 11.48 -6.63
N HIS A 497 75.62 11.92 -6.34
CA HIS A 497 75.01 13.11 -6.93
C HIS A 497 74.78 14.24 -5.91
N GLY A 498 74.43 13.90 -4.66
CA GLY A 498 74.09 14.90 -3.63
C GLY A 498 75.31 15.63 -3.09
N PHE A 499 76.34 14.90 -2.70
CA PHE A 499 77.56 15.43 -2.07
C PHE A 499 78.73 15.62 -3.04
N GLU A 500 78.44 15.75 -4.33
CA GLU A 500 79.44 16.05 -5.33
C GLU A 500 80.14 17.39 -4.99
N HIS A 501 81.44 17.31 -4.67
CA HIS A 501 82.29 18.42 -4.18
C HIS A 501 82.02 18.91 -2.75
N GLN A 502 81.30 18.14 -1.93
CA GLN A 502 81.06 18.45 -0.53
C GLN A 502 81.87 17.50 0.37
N GLU A 503 82.77 18.01 1.20
CA GLU A 503 83.59 17.15 2.07
C GLU A 503 82.81 16.50 3.22
N GLN A 504 81.77 17.17 3.72
CA GLN A 504 80.94 16.73 4.85
C GLN A 504 79.47 16.91 4.52
N GLY A 505 78.70 15.83 4.64
CA GLY A 505 77.29 15.76 4.31
C GLY A 505 76.56 14.92 5.34
N GLN A 506 75.28 15.17 5.51
CA GLN A 506 74.42 14.52 6.48
C GLN A 506 73.20 13.94 5.77
N ILE A 507 72.90 12.69 6.09
CA ILE A 507 71.70 11.98 5.67
C ILE A 507 70.90 11.66 6.93
N VAL A 508 69.61 11.97 6.93
CA VAL A 508 68.67 11.70 8.02
C VAL A 508 67.53 10.84 7.49
N ILE A 509 67.26 9.73 8.17
CA ILE A 509 66.17 8.82 7.84
C ILE A 509 65.19 8.82 9.03
N GLU A 510 64.06 9.50 8.86
CA GLU A 510 63.00 9.54 9.87
C GLU A 510 61.92 8.50 9.58
N ILE A 511 61.51 7.77 10.62
CA ILE A 511 60.43 6.79 10.58
C ILE A 511 59.34 7.23 11.55
N ARG A 512 58.10 7.35 11.06
CA ARG A 512 56.93 7.71 11.88
C ARG A 512 55.74 6.81 11.54
N ARG A 513 54.81 6.71 12.48
CA ARG A 513 53.49 6.12 12.26
C ARG A 513 52.45 7.24 12.31
N GLU A 514 51.70 7.43 11.22
CA GLU A 514 50.65 8.46 11.11
C GLU A 514 49.38 7.82 10.53
N ASN A 515 48.24 7.96 11.22
CA ASN A 515 46.93 7.46 10.79
C ASN A 515 46.92 5.96 10.40
N GLY A 516 47.71 5.13 11.08
CA GLY A 516 47.85 3.71 10.77
C GLY A 516 48.81 3.39 9.63
N ASN A 517 49.33 4.39 8.91
CA ASN A 517 50.34 4.22 7.86
C ASN A 517 51.76 4.44 8.40
N ILE A 518 52.74 3.85 7.72
CA ILE A 518 54.16 4.08 7.98
C ILE A 518 54.64 5.21 7.07
N LEU A 519 55.20 6.26 7.67
CA LEU A 519 55.82 7.37 6.96
C LEU A 519 57.35 7.23 7.09
N LEU A 520 58.03 7.06 5.97
CA LEU A 520 59.49 7.01 5.89
C LEU A 520 59.98 8.25 5.13
N ARG A 521 60.70 9.12 5.83
CA ARG A 521 61.29 10.33 5.25
C ARG A 521 62.81 10.18 5.18
N TYR A 522 63.34 10.26 3.97
CA TYR A 522 64.79 10.31 3.72
C TYR A 522 65.16 11.74 3.36
N SER A 523 66.17 12.33 4.00
CA SER A 523 66.65 13.68 3.71
C SER A 523 68.18 13.72 3.65
N ASP A 524 68.73 14.40 2.64
CA ASP A 524 70.14 14.75 2.57
C ASP A 524 70.31 16.27 2.47
N ASN A 525 71.47 16.78 2.92
CA ASN A 525 71.84 18.19 2.82
C ASN A 525 72.79 18.49 1.64
N GLY A 526 72.66 17.75 0.53
CA GLY A 526 73.50 17.90 -0.64
C GLY A 526 73.15 19.11 -1.50
N ARG A 527 73.61 19.10 -2.75
CA ARG A 527 73.39 20.20 -3.72
C ARG A 527 71.93 20.46 -4.10
N GLY A 528 71.01 19.53 -3.81
CA GLY A 528 69.61 19.60 -4.21
C GLY A 528 69.42 19.56 -5.73
N MET A 529 68.17 19.67 -6.18
CA MET A 529 67.79 19.57 -7.59
C MET A 529 66.92 20.77 -8.01
N PRO A 530 67.13 21.33 -9.21
CA PRO A 530 66.21 22.30 -9.79
C PRO A 530 64.89 21.62 -10.20
N GLU A 531 63.83 22.43 -10.36
CA GLU A 531 62.47 21.95 -10.65
C GLU A 531 62.38 21.10 -11.93
N GLU A 532 63.15 21.46 -12.96
CA GLU A 532 63.23 20.71 -14.22
C GLU A 532 63.81 19.30 -14.03
N GLU A 533 64.80 19.13 -13.14
CA GLU A 533 65.31 17.80 -12.80
C GLU A 533 64.29 17.06 -11.93
N ARG A 534 63.74 17.72 -10.90
CA ARG A 534 62.78 17.15 -9.93
C ARG A 534 61.55 16.54 -10.59
N SER A 535 61.02 17.16 -11.63
CA SER A 535 59.85 16.67 -12.38
C SER A 535 60.14 15.39 -13.18
N ARG A 536 61.41 15.09 -13.46
CA ARG A 536 61.84 14.00 -14.36
C ARG A 536 62.59 12.88 -13.67
N ILE A 537 62.92 13.03 -12.38
CA ILE A 537 63.73 12.05 -11.64
C ILE A 537 63.15 10.63 -11.58
N PHE A 538 61.83 10.48 -11.71
CA PHE A 538 61.16 9.17 -11.73
C PHE A 538 61.03 8.60 -13.16
N GLU A 539 61.40 9.34 -14.20
CA GLU A 539 61.44 8.83 -15.58
C GLU A 539 62.50 7.73 -15.71
N PRO A 540 62.20 6.61 -16.39
CA PRO A 540 63.19 5.59 -16.69
C PRO A 540 64.39 6.17 -17.45
N PHE A 541 65.61 5.75 -17.07
CA PHE A 541 66.88 6.12 -17.70
C PHE A 541 67.29 7.60 -17.58
N TYR A 542 66.59 8.39 -16.77
CA TYR A 542 66.96 9.77 -16.50
C TYR A 542 68.13 9.84 -15.50
N THR A 543 69.23 10.47 -15.90
CA THR A 543 70.41 10.70 -15.02
C THR A 543 71.24 11.88 -15.51
N THR A 544 71.82 12.62 -14.58
CA THR A 544 72.76 13.72 -14.85
C THR A 544 74.21 13.25 -15.06
N LYS A 545 74.50 11.94 -14.89
CA LYS A 545 75.86 11.37 -14.97
C LYS A 545 75.97 10.14 -15.88
N ARG A 546 75.33 10.18 -17.05
CA ARG A 546 75.28 9.05 -17.97
C ARG A 546 76.66 8.58 -18.45
N GLU A 547 77.60 9.51 -18.68
CA GLU A 547 78.97 9.21 -19.14
C GLU A 547 79.89 8.66 -18.04
N GLN A 548 79.49 8.75 -16.76
CA GLN A 548 80.25 8.22 -15.61
C GLN A 548 79.67 6.89 -15.08
N GLY A 549 78.83 6.21 -15.86
CA GLY A 549 78.23 4.91 -15.49
C GLY A 549 76.93 5.02 -14.69
N GLY A 550 76.28 6.18 -14.65
CA GLY A 550 74.95 6.32 -14.06
C GLY A 550 73.89 5.62 -14.92
N SER A 551 73.18 4.63 -14.37
CA SER A 551 72.15 3.87 -15.10
C SER A 551 70.84 4.64 -15.31
N GLY A 552 70.56 5.64 -14.47
CA GLY A 552 69.30 6.40 -14.49
C GLY A 552 68.06 5.57 -14.12
N LEU A 553 68.25 4.38 -13.56
CA LEU A 553 67.16 3.47 -13.19
C LEU A 553 66.83 3.52 -11.69
N GLY A 554 67.71 4.03 -10.85
CA GLY A 554 67.58 3.94 -9.39
C GLY A 554 66.27 4.50 -8.83
N LEU A 555 65.92 5.74 -9.19
CA LEU A 555 64.70 6.40 -8.68
C LEU A 555 63.42 5.86 -9.34
N ASN A 556 63.48 5.45 -10.60
CA ASN A 556 62.36 4.76 -11.26
C ASN A 556 62.07 3.40 -10.59
N ILE A 557 63.11 2.64 -10.24
CA ILE A 557 63.00 1.39 -9.48
C ILE A 557 62.36 1.66 -8.13
N ILE A 558 62.80 2.71 -7.41
CA ILE A 558 62.19 3.09 -6.12
C ILE A 558 60.70 3.41 -6.29
N HIS A 559 60.34 4.22 -7.29
CA HIS A 559 58.94 4.56 -7.55
C HIS A 559 58.10 3.30 -7.81
N ASN A 560 58.60 2.37 -8.62
CA ASN A 560 57.88 1.11 -8.89
C ASN A 560 57.79 0.21 -7.66
N LEU A 561 58.85 0.11 -6.85
CA LEU A 561 58.82 -0.65 -5.59
C LEU A 561 57.79 -0.07 -4.63
N VAL A 562 57.76 1.25 -4.45
CA VAL A 562 56.81 1.92 -3.56
C VAL A 562 55.38 1.79 -4.09
N SER A 563 55.13 2.18 -5.34
CA SER A 563 53.77 2.28 -5.89
C SER A 563 53.14 0.93 -6.24
N HIS A 564 53.93 -0.05 -6.71
CA HIS A 564 53.40 -1.33 -7.20
C HIS A 564 53.65 -2.51 -6.27
N GLN A 565 54.77 -2.55 -5.53
CA GLN A 565 55.08 -3.69 -4.65
C GLN A 565 54.67 -3.41 -3.19
N LEU A 566 54.83 -2.18 -2.72
CA LEU A 566 54.50 -1.78 -1.35
C LEU A 566 53.14 -1.08 -1.23
N ASN A 567 52.44 -0.85 -2.34
CA ASN A 567 51.14 -0.16 -2.44
C ASN A 567 51.13 1.21 -1.71
N GLY A 568 52.25 1.93 -1.77
CA GLY A 568 52.44 3.23 -1.15
C GLY A 568 52.54 4.38 -2.15
N SER A 569 52.86 5.57 -1.65
CA SER A 569 53.20 6.75 -2.46
C SER A 569 54.58 7.26 -2.13
N ILE A 570 55.24 7.89 -3.11
CA ILE A 570 56.53 8.57 -2.92
C ILE A 570 56.46 9.98 -3.50
N GLU A 571 56.93 10.94 -2.73
CA GLU A 571 57.07 12.34 -3.15
C GLU A 571 58.51 12.82 -2.96
N CYS A 572 58.93 13.76 -3.80
CA CYS A 572 60.26 14.39 -3.72
C CYS A 572 60.13 15.90 -3.54
N GLN A 573 60.78 16.40 -2.50
CA GLN A 573 60.95 17.82 -2.18
C GLN A 573 62.44 18.15 -2.27
N SER A 574 62.83 19.04 -3.15
CA SER A 574 64.23 19.42 -3.33
C SER A 574 64.31 20.85 -3.84
N GLU A 575 65.28 21.60 -3.31
CA GLU A 575 65.61 22.95 -3.77
C GLU A 575 67.14 23.06 -3.94
N PRO A 576 67.64 23.76 -4.96
CA PRO A 576 69.08 23.94 -5.14
C PRO A 576 69.74 24.54 -3.89
N GLY A 577 70.80 23.88 -3.41
CA GLY A 577 71.57 24.27 -2.23
C GLY A 577 70.94 23.93 -0.87
N LYS A 578 69.73 23.34 -0.83
CA LYS A 578 69.04 22.94 0.42
C LYS A 578 68.93 21.43 0.60
N GLY A 579 69.46 20.65 -0.33
CA GLY A 579 69.40 19.18 -0.28
C GLY A 579 68.12 18.59 -0.86
N THR A 580 67.91 17.30 -0.60
CA THR A 580 66.81 16.52 -1.18
C THR A 580 66.10 15.71 -0.11
N THR A 581 64.77 15.75 -0.12
CA THR A 581 63.91 14.98 0.78
C THR A 581 62.94 14.13 -0.01
N PHE A 582 62.96 12.82 0.23
CA PHE A 582 61.97 11.86 -0.25
C PHE A 582 61.03 11.47 0.88
N ILE A 583 59.73 11.52 0.62
CA ILE A 583 58.68 11.17 1.58
C ILE A 583 57.95 9.96 1.01
N ILE A 584 58.03 8.83 1.71
CA ILE A 584 57.37 7.58 1.34
C ILE A 584 56.26 7.29 2.36
N GLN A 585 55.03 7.11 1.88
CA GLN A 585 53.89 6.71 2.70
C GLN A 585 53.48 5.29 2.33
N LEU A 586 53.50 4.38 3.31
CA LEU A 586 53.19 2.96 3.13
C LEU A 586 51.98 2.55 3.98
N PRO A 587 51.04 1.76 3.44
CA PRO A 587 50.00 1.15 4.26
C PRO A 587 50.63 0.17 5.24
N ASN A 588 50.32 0.30 6.53
CA ASN A 588 50.75 -0.72 7.47
C ASN A 588 49.81 -1.93 7.33
N SER A 589 50.33 -3.01 6.76
CA SER A 589 49.65 -4.30 6.57
C SER A 589 49.24 -5.00 7.88
N CYS A 590 49.33 -4.34 9.04
CA CYS A 590 48.71 -4.78 10.30
C CYS A 590 47.19 -4.54 10.38
N GLN A 591 46.55 -3.98 9.34
CA GLN A 591 45.09 -3.88 9.25
C GLN A 591 44.54 -4.76 8.12
N GLU A 592 44.59 -6.07 8.30
CA GLU A 592 43.65 -6.98 7.64
C GLU A 592 43.02 -7.86 8.73
N GLY A 593 41.75 -7.58 9.05
CA GLY A 593 40.98 -8.37 10.00
C GLY A 593 39.87 -7.62 10.75
N VAL A 594 38.92 -7.00 10.02
CA VAL A 594 37.49 -6.99 10.41
C VAL A 594 36.68 -7.32 9.16
#